data_AF-A0AB35HKK1-F1
#
_entry.id   AF-A0AB35HKK1-F1
#
_cell.length_a   1.000
_cell.length_b   1.000
_cell.length_c   1.000
_cell.angle_alpha   90.00
_cell.angle_beta   90.00
_cell.angle_gamma   90.00
#
_symmetry.space_group_name_H-M   'P 1'
#
loop_
_entity.id
_entity.type
_entity.pdbx_description
1 polymer ?
#
loop_
_entity_poly.entity_id
_entity_poly.type
_entity_poly.pdbx_seq_one_letter_code
_entity_poly.pdbx_strand_id
1 'polypeptide(L)'
;MSEIIGPFHSLSESDRRGLVALVGSGRSVRSAAGELGCHYGHALNFCHAFGLPVVFKAKRVDRRGSQAFQLVELVRSGLSVRQAAKRCGMHLSAAYAVATEAGCHIRLSQYARKVRQTQLRVEYLRLRLASLPGGDAGAAVGIDRRLRLDFEKGLTKSQGRREEFIPVGEDASTYNRLMKALRQRHDVIESGRLAPPALPSGVDPYKRISNRYICFEERVIIADLLREDVPLREIGRRLGRSASSIQREVRRNHSAEGPYRAETAQLKACARRLRPKIPKLLANKRLWDYVCAQLRAQWSPEEISNRLPIDYPTDKDMRISHETIYDAFYLQAKG
;
A
#
# COMPACT_ATOMS: atom_id res chain seq x y z
N MET A 1 -36.59 -47.64 -36.36
CA MET A 1 -35.16 -47.98 -36.37
C MET A 1 -34.40 -46.77 -35.89
N SER A 2 -34.01 -46.72 -34.61
CA SER A 2 -33.20 -45.62 -34.08
C SER A 2 -31.81 -45.72 -34.70
N GLU A 3 -31.43 -44.76 -35.54
CA GLU A 3 -30.06 -44.62 -36.01
C GLU A 3 -29.15 -44.60 -34.78
N ILE A 4 -28.24 -45.56 -34.69
CA ILE A 4 -27.22 -45.59 -33.64
C ILE A 4 -26.30 -44.41 -33.91
N ILE A 5 -26.58 -43.29 -33.24
CA ILE A 5 -25.81 -42.06 -33.32
C ILE A 5 -24.41 -42.38 -32.81
N GLY A 6 -23.44 -42.49 -33.73
CA GLY A 6 -22.06 -42.81 -33.40
C GLY A 6 -21.40 -41.74 -32.50
N PRO A 7 -20.28 -42.08 -31.83
CA PRO A 7 -19.62 -41.22 -30.84
C PRO A 7 -19.05 -39.89 -31.39
N PHE A 8 -19.12 -39.67 -32.70
CA PHE A 8 -18.66 -38.46 -33.40
C PHE A 8 -19.73 -37.86 -34.32
N HIS A 9 -21.01 -38.10 -34.06
CA HIS A 9 -22.12 -37.69 -34.92
C HIS A 9 -22.17 -36.20 -35.27
N SER A 10 -21.61 -35.32 -34.43
CA SER A 10 -21.54 -33.89 -34.74
C SER A 10 -20.38 -33.51 -35.68
N LEU A 11 -19.57 -34.46 -36.15
CA LEU A 11 -18.47 -34.21 -37.08
C LEU A 11 -18.89 -34.60 -38.49
N SER A 12 -18.91 -33.61 -39.38
CA SER A 12 -19.04 -33.82 -40.82
C SER A 12 -17.82 -34.54 -41.40
N GLU A 13 -17.91 -35.07 -42.62
CA GLU A 13 -16.73 -35.64 -43.29
C GLU A 13 -15.61 -34.62 -43.49
N SER A 14 -15.95 -33.35 -43.75
CA SER A 14 -14.97 -32.26 -43.84
C SER A 14 -14.25 -32.02 -42.52
N ASP A 15 -14.97 -32.08 -41.39
CA ASP A 15 -14.35 -31.92 -40.06
C ASP A 15 -13.37 -33.05 -39.77
N ARG A 16 -13.73 -34.29 -40.13
CA ARG A 16 -12.87 -35.46 -39.92
C ARG A 16 -11.58 -35.36 -40.75
N ARG A 17 -11.68 -35.02 -42.03
CA ARG A 17 -10.50 -34.80 -42.90
C ARG A 17 -9.65 -33.64 -42.39
N GLY A 18 -10.28 -32.54 -41.98
CA GLY A 18 -9.61 -31.39 -41.38
C GLY A 18 -8.87 -31.75 -40.08
N LEU A 19 -9.48 -32.54 -39.20
CA LEU A 19 -8.85 -33.00 -37.96
C LEU A 19 -7.64 -33.89 -38.23
N VAL A 20 -7.73 -34.82 -39.19
CA VAL A 20 -6.58 -35.66 -39.58
C VAL A 20 -5.41 -34.80 -40.07
N ALA A 21 -5.67 -33.82 -40.94
CA ALA A 21 -4.62 -32.93 -41.45
C ALA A 21 -4.01 -32.03 -40.36
N LEU A 22 -4.87 -31.34 -39.59
CA LEU A 22 -4.43 -30.36 -38.60
C LEU A 22 -3.74 -31.04 -37.41
N VAL A 23 -4.31 -32.13 -36.86
CA VAL A 23 -3.73 -32.86 -35.74
C VAL A 23 -2.51 -33.67 -36.19
N GLY A 24 -2.55 -34.27 -37.39
CA GLY A 24 -1.41 -34.97 -38.00
C GLY A 24 -0.19 -34.07 -38.20
N SER A 25 -0.39 -32.77 -38.48
CA SER A 25 0.69 -31.77 -38.53
C SER A 25 1.24 -31.35 -37.15
N GLY A 26 0.76 -31.96 -36.07
CA GLY A 26 1.21 -31.71 -34.69
C GLY A 26 0.51 -30.55 -33.99
N ARG A 27 -0.65 -30.10 -34.46
CA ARG A 27 -1.48 -29.11 -33.73
C ARG A 27 -2.29 -29.77 -32.62
N SER A 28 -2.65 -28.99 -31.60
CA SER A 28 -3.53 -29.49 -30.54
C SER A 28 -4.97 -29.64 -31.05
N VAL A 29 -5.66 -30.69 -30.59
CA VAL A 29 -7.06 -30.98 -30.94
C VAL A 29 -7.97 -29.78 -30.63
N ARG A 30 -7.70 -29.06 -29.53
CA ARG A 30 -8.47 -27.86 -29.15
C ARG A 30 -8.32 -26.73 -30.15
N SER A 31 -7.13 -26.53 -30.72
CA SER A 31 -6.90 -25.51 -31.74
C SER A 31 -7.54 -25.91 -33.07
N ALA A 32 -7.41 -27.18 -33.47
CA ALA A 32 -8.01 -27.70 -34.69
C ALA A 32 -9.55 -27.65 -34.65
N ALA A 33 -10.15 -28.05 -33.52
CA ALA A 33 -11.60 -27.99 -33.33
C ALA A 33 -12.14 -26.55 -33.37
N GLY A 34 -11.41 -25.58 -32.80
CA GLY A 34 -11.79 -24.17 -32.85
C GLY A 34 -11.72 -23.57 -34.25
N GLU A 35 -10.78 -24.01 -35.09
CA GLU A 35 -10.64 -23.55 -36.47
C GLU A 35 -11.70 -24.15 -37.40
N LEU A 36 -12.02 -25.43 -37.20
CA LEU A 36 -13.06 -26.14 -37.95
C LEU A 36 -14.47 -25.83 -37.44
N GLY A 37 -14.60 -25.10 -36.33
CA GLY A 37 -15.89 -24.80 -35.70
C GLY A 37 -16.63 -26.02 -35.16
N CYS A 38 -15.93 -27.14 -34.93
CA CYS A 38 -16.55 -28.41 -34.54
C CYS A 38 -16.47 -28.67 -33.02
N HIS A 39 -17.35 -29.53 -32.52
CA HIS A 39 -17.44 -29.80 -31.08
C HIS A 39 -16.17 -30.48 -30.54
N TYR A 40 -15.49 -29.83 -29.59
CA TYR A 40 -14.21 -30.29 -29.04
C TYR A 40 -14.25 -31.73 -28.50
N GLY A 41 -15.30 -32.10 -27.77
CA GLY A 41 -15.41 -33.44 -27.20
C GLY A 41 -15.46 -34.54 -28.27
N HIS A 42 -16.20 -34.30 -29.36
CA HIS A 42 -16.28 -35.27 -30.46
C HIS A 42 -15.00 -35.28 -31.29
N ALA A 43 -14.37 -34.12 -31.52
CA ALA A 43 -13.06 -34.03 -32.15
C ALA A 43 -11.97 -34.80 -31.37
N LEU A 44 -11.98 -34.68 -30.04
CA LEU A 44 -11.04 -35.38 -29.15
C LEU A 44 -11.26 -36.89 -29.19
N ASN A 45 -12.51 -37.34 -29.06
CA ASN A 45 -12.82 -38.76 -29.12
C ASN A 45 -12.47 -39.34 -30.50
N PHE A 46 -12.71 -38.59 -31.59
CA PHE A 46 -12.34 -38.98 -32.95
C PHE A 46 -10.82 -39.15 -33.06
N CYS A 47 -10.04 -38.17 -32.59
CA CYS A 47 -8.59 -38.26 -32.61
C CYS A 47 -8.05 -39.47 -31.82
N HIS A 48 -8.66 -39.80 -30.69
CA HIS A 48 -8.30 -41.00 -29.91
C HIS A 48 -8.67 -42.29 -30.63
N ALA A 49 -9.88 -42.39 -31.19
CA ALA A 49 -10.35 -43.59 -31.87
C ALA A 49 -9.55 -43.92 -33.14
N PHE A 50 -9.07 -42.89 -33.84
CA PHE A 50 -8.26 -43.03 -35.06
C PHE A 50 -6.75 -42.94 -34.81
N GLY A 51 -6.30 -42.98 -33.54
CA GLY A 51 -4.88 -43.02 -33.19
C GLY A 51 -4.08 -41.79 -33.60
N LEU A 52 -4.73 -40.63 -33.78
CA LEU A 52 -4.05 -39.39 -34.13
C LEU A 52 -3.15 -38.92 -32.98
N PRO A 53 -2.01 -38.27 -33.26
CA PRO A 53 -1.07 -37.81 -32.24
C PRO A 53 -1.68 -36.64 -31.44
N VAL A 54 -2.42 -36.96 -30.38
CA VAL A 54 -3.08 -35.99 -29.50
C VAL A 54 -2.03 -35.29 -28.63
N VAL A 55 -1.60 -34.11 -29.04
CA VAL A 55 -0.68 -33.28 -28.26
C VAL A 55 -1.43 -32.55 -27.14
N PHE A 56 -1.34 -33.06 -25.91
CA PHE A 56 -1.98 -32.46 -24.71
C PHE A 56 -1.34 -31.15 -24.26
N LYS A 57 -0.08 -30.91 -24.60
CA LYS A 57 0.65 -29.69 -24.25
C LYS A 57 0.72 -28.78 -25.47
N ALA A 58 0.16 -27.58 -25.38
CA ALA A 58 0.31 -26.57 -26.42
C ALA A 58 1.79 -26.45 -26.82
N LYS A 59 2.07 -26.40 -28.14
CA LYS A 59 3.41 -26.15 -28.69
C LYS A 59 4.01 -24.98 -27.89
N ARG A 60 5.19 -25.17 -27.28
CA ARG A 60 5.84 -24.07 -26.54
C ARG A 60 5.94 -22.90 -27.53
N VAL A 61 5.32 -21.76 -27.18
CA VAL A 61 5.48 -20.51 -27.93
C VAL A 61 6.98 -20.33 -28.15
N ASP A 62 7.39 -20.05 -29.38
CA ASP A 62 8.80 -19.84 -29.69
C ASP A 62 9.36 -18.73 -28.79
N ARG A 63 10.20 -19.13 -27.84
CA ARG A 63 10.77 -18.26 -26.82
C ARG A 63 12.01 -17.51 -27.31
N ARG A 64 12.43 -17.75 -28.56
CA ARG A 64 13.62 -17.16 -29.19
C ARG A 64 13.31 -16.34 -30.45
N GLY A 65 12.03 -16.21 -30.82
CA GLY A 65 11.60 -15.40 -31.96
C GLY A 65 11.70 -13.89 -31.74
N SER A 66 11.53 -13.11 -32.81
CA SER A 66 11.57 -11.64 -32.81
C SER A 66 10.61 -11.01 -31.78
N GLN A 67 9.44 -11.61 -31.57
CA GLN A 67 8.47 -11.17 -30.57
C GLN A 67 9.01 -11.27 -29.14
N ALA A 68 9.76 -12.32 -28.81
CA ALA A 68 10.35 -12.51 -27.49
C ALA A 68 11.44 -11.44 -27.22
N PHE A 69 12.26 -11.13 -28.23
CA PHE A 69 13.26 -10.07 -28.14
C PHE A 69 12.62 -8.69 -27.94
N GLN A 70 11.63 -8.34 -28.77
CA GLN A 70 10.87 -7.10 -28.64
C GLN A 70 10.20 -6.98 -27.26
N LEU A 71 9.66 -8.08 -26.73
CA LEU A 71 9.06 -8.09 -25.41
C LEU A 71 10.09 -7.76 -24.32
N VAL A 72 11.28 -8.36 -24.38
CA VAL A 72 12.34 -8.11 -23.41
C VAL A 72 12.81 -6.65 -23.46
N GLU A 73 12.98 -6.08 -24.65
CA GLU A 73 13.30 -4.65 -24.79
C GLU A 73 12.23 -3.75 -24.18
N LEU A 74 10.96 -3.96 -24.50
CA LEU A 74 9.86 -3.15 -23.96
C LEU A 74 9.77 -3.24 -22.43
N VAL A 75 10.00 -4.43 -21.87
CA VAL A 75 10.01 -4.60 -20.41
C VAL A 75 11.21 -3.88 -19.78
N ARG A 76 12.39 -3.95 -20.39
CA ARG A 76 13.59 -3.24 -19.94
C ARG A 76 13.45 -1.72 -20.06
N SER A 77 12.68 -1.23 -21.03
CA SER A 77 12.34 0.19 -21.17
C SER A 77 11.28 0.66 -20.17
N GLY A 78 10.83 -0.21 -19.25
CA GLY A 78 9.93 0.15 -18.15
C GLY A 78 8.45 -0.21 -18.36
N LEU A 79 8.07 -0.87 -19.46
CA LEU A 79 6.68 -1.34 -19.61
C LEU A 79 6.44 -2.57 -18.72
N SER A 80 5.20 -2.69 -18.22
CA SER A 80 4.80 -3.94 -17.57
C SER A 80 4.77 -5.09 -18.59
N VAL A 81 5.08 -6.32 -18.14
CA VAL A 81 5.03 -7.53 -18.98
C VAL A 81 3.68 -7.68 -19.70
N ARG A 82 2.57 -7.28 -19.06
CA ARG A 82 1.23 -7.29 -19.67
C ARG A 82 1.09 -6.29 -20.81
N GLN A 83 1.61 -5.07 -20.65
CA GLN A 83 1.60 -4.05 -21.71
C GLN A 83 2.51 -4.47 -22.87
N ALA A 84 3.72 -4.97 -22.57
CA ALA A 84 4.65 -5.48 -23.57
C ALA A 84 4.04 -6.67 -24.34
N ALA A 85 3.41 -7.62 -23.64
CA ALA A 85 2.71 -8.75 -24.26
C ALA A 85 1.64 -8.30 -25.26
N LYS A 86 0.81 -7.32 -24.86
CA LYS A 86 -0.23 -6.77 -25.73
C LYS A 86 0.37 -6.13 -26.98
N ARG A 87 1.49 -5.42 -26.85
CA ARG A 87 2.16 -4.71 -27.95
C ARG A 87 2.87 -5.66 -28.92
N CYS A 88 3.43 -6.76 -28.41
CA CYS A 88 4.08 -7.81 -29.22
C CYS A 88 3.09 -8.85 -29.77
N GLY A 89 1.78 -8.75 -29.48
CA GLY A 89 0.80 -9.76 -29.87
C GLY A 89 0.99 -11.12 -29.19
N MET A 90 1.66 -11.15 -28.04
CA MET A 90 2.00 -12.38 -27.34
C MET A 90 0.94 -12.77 -26.31
N HIS A 91 0.68 -14.07 -26.19
CA HIS A 91 -0.14 -14.59 -25.09
C HIS A 91 0.53 -14.34 -23.73
N LEU A 92 -0.25 -13.92 -22.73
CA LEU A 92 0.25 -13.45 -21.44
C LEU A 92 1.17 -14.46 -20.74
N SER A 93 0.79 -15.75 -20.73
CA SER A 93 1.58 -16.81 -20.10
C SER A 93 2.94 -17.00 -20.77
N ALA A 94 3.02 -16.82 -22.09
CA ALA A 94 4.29 -16.92 -22.83
C ALA A 94 5.17 -15.70 -22.58
N ALA A 95 4.58 -14.51 -22.57
CA ALA A 95 5.26 -13.27 -22.21
C ALA A 95 5.90 -13.31 -20.81
N TYR A 96 5.16 -13.78 -19.79
CA TYR A 96 5.73 -13.94 -18.45
C TYR A 96 6.83 -15.00 -18.39
N ALA A 97 6.72 -16.09 -19.16
CA ALA A 97 7.78 -17.08 -19.24
C ALA A 97 9.06 -16.49 -19.85
N VAL A 98 8.95 -15.81 -21.00
CA VAL A 98 10.06 -15.12 -21.66
C VAL A 98 10.68 -14.05 -20.75
N ALA A 99 9.87 -13.22 -20.11
CA ALA A 99 10.36 -12.19 -19.19
C ALA A 99 11.08 -12.79 -17.97
N THR A 100 10.63 -13.96 -17.48
CA THR A 100 11.28 -14.67 -16.37
C THR A 100 12.60 -15.30 -16.81
N GLU A 101 12.63 -15.97 -17.96
CA GLU A 101 13.85 -16.55 -18.55
C GLU A 101 14.90 -15.48 -18.87
N ALA A 102 14.47 -14.31 -19.33
CA ALA A 102 15.34 -13.16 -19.60
C ALA A 102 15.74 -12.35 -18.34
N GLY A 103 15.34 -12.79 -17.15
CA GLY A 103 15.64 -12.12 -15.87
C GLY A 103 14.96 -10.76 -15.68
N CYS A 104 14.04 -10.38 -16.58
CA CYS A 104 13.34 -9.09 -16.55
C CYS A 104 12.06 -9.14 -15.69
N HIS A 105 11.66 -10.34 -15.25
CA HIS A 105 10.53 -10.54 -14.35
C HIS A 105 10.84 -11.62 -13.30
N ILE A 106 10.55 -11.32 -12.04
CA ILE A 106 10.67 -12.28 -10.94
C ILE A 106 9.26 -12.75 -10.58
N ARG A 107 8.99 -14.05 -10.77
CA ARG A 107 7.77 -14.66 -10.27
C ARG A 107 7.87 -14.82 -8.75
N LEU A 108 7.19 -13.94 -8.03
CA LEU A 108 7.09 -14.02 -6.58
C LEU A 108 6.05 -15.05 -6.14
N SER A 109 6.40 -15.83 -5.11
CA SER A 109 5.42 -16.67 -4.40
C SER A 109 4.31 -15.80 -3.80
N GLN A 110 3.16 -16.41 -3.48
CA GLN A 110 2.07 -15.68 -2.80
C GLN A 110 2.56 -15.08 -1.47
N TYR A 111 3.37 -15.82 -0.72
CA TYR A 111 3.98 -15.34 0.51
C TYR A 111 4.90 -14.14 0.26
N ALA A 112 5.82 -14.23 -0.72
CA ALA A 112 6.73 -13.14 -1.04
C ALA A 112 6.01 -11.85 -1.51
N ARG A 113 4.87 -11.99 -2.21
CA ARG A 113 4.02 -10.83 -2.55
C ARG A 113 3.41 -10.17 -1.31
N LYS A 114 2.92 -10.96 -0.35
CA LYS A 114 2.40 -10.44 0.91
C LYS A 114 3.51 -9.76 1.74
N VAL A 115 4.71 -10.33 1.79
CA VAL A 115 5.88 -9.71 2.44
C VAL A 115 6.20 -8.35 1.83
N ARG A 116 6.28 -8.24 0.49
CA ARG A 116 6.48 -6.95 -0.18
C ARG A 116 5.37 -5.94 0.12
N GLN A 117 4.13 -6.40 0.27
CA GLN A 117 3.01 -5.53 0.65
C GLN A 117 3.17 -4.98 2.09
N THR A 118 3.67 -5.80 3.02
CA THR A 118 4.03 -5.34 4.38
C THR A 118 5.14 -4.29 4.31
N GLN A 119 6.21 -4.56 3.55
CA GLN A 119 7.35 -3.64 3.38
C GLN A 119 6.92 -2.28 2.83
N LEU A 120 6.13 -2.27 1.76
CA LEU A 120 5.59 -1.04 1.15
C LEU A 120 4.74 -0.22 2.15
N ARG A 121 3.93 -0.90 2.97
CA ARG A 121 3.17 -0.22 4.03
C ARG A 121 4.09 0.38 5.09
N VAL A 122 5.13 -0.35 5.51
CA VAL A 122 6.11 0.16 6.48
C VAL A 122 6.82 1.40 5.95
N GLU A 123 7.25 1.40 4.69
CA GLU A 123 7.87 2.57 4.05
C GLU A 123 6.93 3.79 4.05
N TYR A 124 5.68 3.60 3.61
CA TYR A 124 4.67 4.65 3.66
C TYR A 124 4.47 5.19 5.08
N LEU A 125 4.33 4.31 6.07
CA LEU A 125 4.08 4.69 7.46
C LEU A 125 5.28 5.42 8.07
N ARG A 126 6.52 5.04 7.72
CA ARG A 126 7.73 5.78 8.13
C ARG A 126 7.70 7.21 7.61
N LEU A 127 7.37 7.42 6.34
CA LEU A 127 7.23 8.76 5.76
C LEU A 127 6.12 9.56 6.44
N ARG A 128 4.96 8.94 6.70
CA ARG A 128 3.87 9.58 7.44
C ARG A 128 4.29 9.98 8.84
N LEU A 129 4.99 9.08 9.55
CA LEU A 129 5.48 9.33 10.90
C LEU A 129 6.62 10.35 10.92
N ALA A 130 7.37 10.51 9.83
CA ALA A 130 8.30 11.63 9.60
C ALA A 130 7.60 12.95 9.23
N SER A 131 6.27 13.01 9.35
CA SER A 131 5.43 14.19 9.12
C SER A 131 5.28 14.63 7.66
N LEU A 132 5.55 13.75 6.69
CA LEU A 132 5.12 14.01 5.32
C LEU A 132 3.58 13.94 5.24
N PRO A 133 2.93 14.87 4.54
CA PRO A 133 1.51 14.76 4.21
C PRO A 133 1.20 13.44 3.50
N GLY A 134 -0.02 12.93 3.70
CA GLY A 134 -0.44 11.67 3.07
C GLY A 134 -0.22 11.64 1.55
N GLY A 135 -0.56 12.73 0.86
CA GLY A 135 -0.36 12.84 -0.59
C GLY A 135 1.10 12.66 -0.98
N ASP A 136 2.01 13.39 -0.33
CA ASP A 136 3.44 13.38 -0.65
C ASP A 136 4.09 12.03 -0.29
N ALA A 137 3.73 11.47 0.87
CA ALA A 137 4.18 10.13 1.27
C ALA A 137 3.69 9.06 0.28
N GLY A 138 2.45 9.18 -0.22
CA GLY A 138 1.90 8.28 -1.22
C GLY A 138 2.61 8.38 -2.58
N ALA A 139 2.89 9.61 -3.04
CA ALA A 139 3.64 9.84 -4.25
C ALA A 139 5.07 9.27 -4.16
N ALA A 140 5.74 9.45 -3.01
CA ALA A 140 7.09 8.96 -2.79
C ALA A 140 7.21 7.42 -2.86
N VAL A 141 6.18 6.68 -2.41
CA VAL A 141 6.13 5.21 -2.50
C VAL A 141 5.39 4.69 -3.75
N GLY A 142 4.93 5.59 -4.63
CA GLY A 142 4.25 5.24 -5.88
C GLY A 142 2.86 4.62 -5.71
N ILE A 143 2.09 5.02 -4.69
CA ILE A 143 0.72 4.53 -4.46
C ILE A 143 -0.34 5.59 -4.77
N ASP A 144 -1.48 5.14 -5.27
CA ASP A 144 -2.62 6.03 -5.54
C ASP A 144 -3.35 6.47 -4.26
N ARG A 145 -4.21 7.49 -4.40
CA ARG A 145 -4.98 8.08 -3.29
C ARG A 145 -5.83 7.06 -2.53
N ARG A 146 -6.40 6.06 -3.20
CA ARG A 146 -7.31 5.08 -2.59
C ARG A 146 -6.52 4.04 -1.81
N LEU A 147 -5.43 3.53 -2.37
CA LEU A 147 -4.52 2.61 -1.69
C LEU A 147 -3.88 3.26 -0.46
N ARG A 148 -3.53 4.55 -0.56
CA ARG A 148 -3.07 5.37 0.56
C ARG A 148 -4.07 5.40 1.72
N LEU A 149 -5.36 5.61 1.43
CA LEU A 149 -6.42 5.62 2.46
C LEU A 149 -6.54 4.23 3.12
N ASP A 150 -6.47 3.17 2.33
CA ASP A 150 -6.48 1.81 2.87
C ASP A 150 -5.25 1.58 3.79
N PHE A 151 -4.07 2.11 3.45
CA PHE A 151 -2.88 2.03 4.31
C PHE A 151 -3.05 2.78 5.64
N GLU A 152 -3.56 4.02 5.60
CA GLU A 152 -3.82 4.82 6.81
C GLU A 152 -4.85 4.14 7.74
N LYS A 153 -5.82 3.42 7.16
CA LYS A 153 -6.84 2.67 7.91
C LYS A 153 -6.38 1.26 8.31
N GLY A 154 -5.23 0.78 7.83
CA GLY A 154 -4.77 -0.59 8.05
C GLY A 154 -5.61 -1.65 7.34
N LEU A 155 -6.18 -1.30 6.18
CA LEU A 155 -7.08 -2.13 5.40
C LEU A 155 -6.39 -2.69 4.14
N THR A 156 -6.98 -3.75 3.59
CA THR A 156 -6.65 -4.30 2.27
C THR A 156 -7.94 -4.70 1.55
N LYS A 157 -7.92 -4.65 0.21
CA LYS A 157 -9.04 -5.16 -0.59
C LYS A 157 -8.81 -6.63 -0.93
N SER A 158 -9.73 -7.49 -0.51
CA SER A 158 -9.76 -8.92 -0.81
C SER A 158 -11.16 -9.29 -1.30
N GLN A 159 -11.26 -10.03 -2.41
CA GLN A 159 -12.52 -10.51 -2.99
C GLN A 159 -13.65 -9.45 -3.06
N GLY A 160 -13.30 -8.19 -3.33
CA GLY A 160 -14.26 -7.07 -3.42
C GLY A 160 -14.58 -6.38 -2.10
N ARG A 161 -14.23 -6.96 -0.95
CA ARG A 161 -14.43 -6.40 0.39
C ARG A 161 -13.16 -5.75 0.94
N ARG A 162 -13.31 -4.82 1.88
CA ARG A 162 -12.18 -4.25 2.64
C ARG A 162 -12.09 -4.96 3.98
N GLU A 163 -10.94 -5.52 4.25
CA GLU A 163 -10.65 -6.31 5.44
C GLU A 163 -9.39 -5.78 6.11
N GLU A 164 -9.18 -6.12 7.38
CA GLU A 164 -7.96 -5.76 8.08
C GLU A 164 -6.75 -6.39 7.39
N PHE A 165 -5.70 -5.59 7.20
CA PHE A 165 -4.46 -6.10 6.65
C PHE A 165 -3.68 -6.87 7.71
N ILE A 166 -3.49 -8.16 7.47
CA ILE A 166 -2.65 -9.03 8.29
C ILE A 166 -1.21 -8.98 7.74
N PRO A 167 -0.26 -8.36 8.47
CA PRO A 167 1.12 -8.27 8.01
C PRO A 167 1.83 -9.63 8.13
N VAL A 168 2.76 -9.88 7.21
CA VAL A 168 3.63 -11.06 7.23
C VAL A 168 5.08 -10.67 6.89
N GLY A 169 6.03 -11.52 7.28
CA GLY A 169 7.46 -11.30 7.09
C GLY A 169 8.12 -10.55 8.27
N GLU A 170 9.41 -10.25 8.12
CA GLU A 170 10.26 -9.64 9.15
C GLU A 170 9.73 -8.28 9.65
N ASP A 171 9.15 -7.50 8.73
CA ASP A 171 8.59 -6.18 9.00
C ASP A 171 7.19 -6.20 9.65
N ALA A 172 6.62 -7.38 9.95
CA ALA A 172 5.26 -7.45 10.50
C ALA A 172 5.14 -6.77 11.88
N SER A 173 6.15 -6.97 12.75
CA SER A 173 6.21 -6.32 14.05
C SER A 173 6.38 -4.79 13.92
N THR A 174 7.23 -4.37 12.97
CA THR A 174 7.45 -2.96 12.61
C THR A 174 6.15 -2.32 12.15
N TYR A 175 5.42 -2.95 11.22
CA TYR A 175 4.13 -2.48 10.74
C TYR A 175 3.14 -2.26 11.90
N ASN A 176 2.97 -3.25 12.78
CA ASN A 176 2.04 -3.13 13.91
C ASN A 176 2.41 -1.96 14.84
N ARG A 177 3.70 -1.76 15.11
CA ARG A 177 4.19 -0.64 15.92
C ARG A 177 3.93 0.71 15.24
N LEU A 178 4.23 0.81 13.94
CA LEU A 178 4.02 2.05 13.18
C LEU A 178 2.53 2.37 13.00
N MET A 179 1.68 1.38 12.78
CA MET A 179 0.22 1.56 12.74
C MET A 179 -0.32 2.04 14.09
N LYS A 180 0.17 1.47 15.19
CA LYS A 180 -0.17 1.94 16.54
C LYS A 180 0.25 3.40 16.74
N ALA A 181 1.47 3.75 16.36
CA ALA A 181 1.98 5.12 16.43
C ALA A 181 1.22 6.10 15.51
N LEU A 182 0.85 5.67 14.30
CA LEU A 182 0.05 6.47 13.38
C LEU A 182 -1.35 6.75 13.95
N ARG A 183 -1.99 5.74 14.55
CA ARG A 183 -3.28 5.88 15.25
C ARG A 183 -3.18 6.84 16.44
N GLN A 184 -2.02 6.93 17.08
CA GLN A 184 -1.75 7.87 18.18
C GLN A 184 -1.43 9.28 17.68
N ARG A 185 -1.01 9.45 16.42
CA ARG A 185 -0.75 10.78 15.85
C ARG A 185 -2.04 11.57 15.63
N HIS A 186 -1.99 12.82 16.04
CA HIS A 186 -3.10 13.77 16.12
C HIS A 186 -3.71 14.19 14.76
N ASP A 187 -3.11 13.80 13.63
CA ASP A 187 -3.56 14.10 12.27
C ASP A 187 -4.48 13.03 11.64
N VAL A 188 -4.70 11.87 12.28
CA VAL A 188 -5.47 10.73 11.70
C VAL A 188 -6.74 10.37 12.49
N ILE A 189 -7.27 11.29 13.30
CA ILE A 189 -8.50 11.01 14.07
C ILE A 189 -9.73 11.19 13.17
N GLU A 190 -10.17 10.08 12.56
CA GLU A 190 -11.54 9.90 12.04
C GLU A 190 -12.53 9.82 13.22
N SER A 191 -13.66 10.50 13.06
CA SER A 191 -14.73 10.64 14.05
C SER A 191 -15.34 9.28 14.43
N GLY A 192 -15.28 8.92 15.71
CA GLY A 192 -16.15 7.89 16.31
C GLY A 192 -15.48 6.59 16.77
N ARG A 193 -14.19 6.37 16.51
CA ARG A 193 -13.46 5.17 17.00
C ARG A 193 -12.28 5.46 17.92
N LEU A 194 -11.79 6.69 17.99
CA LEU A 194 -10.64 7.05 18.84
C LEU A 194 -10.96 8.30 19.66
N ALA A 195 -10.49 8.31 20.91
CA ALA A 195 -10.55 9.46 21.78
C ALA A 195 -9.77 10.64 21.16
N PRO A 196 -10.22 11.89 21.37
CA PRO A 196 -9.43 13.06 20.99
C PRO A 196 -8.04 13.02 21.65
N PRO A 197 -7.06 13.76 21.12
CA PRO A 197 -5.69 13.63 21.56
C PRO A 197 -5.55 14.01 23.04
N ALA A 198 -4.96 13.13 23.85
CA ALA A 198 -4.59 13.45 25.21
C ALA A 198 -3.52 14.57 25.18
N LEU A 199 -3.82 15.69 25.82
CA LEU A 199 -2.89 16.79 25.95
C LEU A 199 -1.98 16.53 27.16
N PRO A 200 -0.72 16.99 27.12
CA PRO A 200 0.16 16.94 28.29
C PRO A 200 -0.48 17.64 29.50
N SER A 201 -0.19 17.12 30.69
CA SER A 201 -0.62 17.73 31.95
C SER A 201 -0.19 19.21 32.02
N GLY A 202 -1.11 20.09 32.40
CA GLY A 202 -0.88 21.54 32.50
C GLY A 202 -1.16 22.33 31.21
N VAL A 203 -1.48 21.67 30.09
CA VAL A 203 -1.92 22.36 28.87
C VAL A 203 -3.44 22.55 28.90
N ASP A 204 -3.87 23.80 29.07
CA ASP A 204 -5.29 24.16 28.89
C ASP A 204 -5.61 24.32 27.39
N PRO A 205 -6.44 23.44 26.79
CA PRO A 205 -6.85 23.57 25.41
C PRO A 205 -7.73 24.78 25.13
N TYR A 206 -8.49 25.27 26.11
CA TYR A 206 -9.50 26.32 25.92
C TYR A 206 -8.94 27.72 26.15
N LYS A 207 -7.73 27.83 26.70
CA LYS A 207 -7.01 29.11 26.84
C LYS A 207 -6.90 29.85 25.50
N ARG A 208 -7.49 31.05 25.44
CA ARG A 208 -7.40 31.93 24.27
C ARG A 208 -5.96 32.41 24.10
N ILE A 209 -5.41 32.19 22.91
CA ILE A 209 -4.01 32.52 22.61
C ILE A 209 -3.88 33.96 22.15
N SER A 210 -4.55 34.29 21.03
CA SER A 210 -4.56 35.61 20.42
C SER A 210 -5.62 35.66 19.32
N ASN A 211 -5.98 36.86 18.87
CA ASN A 211 -6.97 37.04 17.81
C ASN A 211 -6.47 36.52 16.44
N ARG A 212 -5.21 36.07 16.31
CA ARG A 212 -4.72 35.42 15.08
C ARG A 212 -5.31 34.03 14.88
N TYR A 213 -5.64 33.34 15.96
CA TYR A 213 -6.08 31.95 15.95
C TYR A 213 -7.59 31.86 16.19
N ILE A 214 -8.23 30.92 15.51
CA ILE A 214 -9.63 30.59 15.77
C ILE A 214 -9.71 30.00 17.19
N CYS A 215 -10.51 30.61 18.06
CA CYS A 215 -10.74 30.18 19.43
C CYS A 215 -11.81 29.08 19.52
N PHE A 216 -12.08 28.57 20.73
CA PHE A 216 -13.04 27.48 20.90
C PHE A 216 -14.47 27.93 20.60
N GLU A 217 -14.84 29.13 21.03
CA GLU A 217 -16.15 29.74 20.81
C GLU A 217 -16.42 29.91 19.31
N GLU A 218 -15.44 30.41 18.56
CA GLU A 218 -15.53 30.50 17.10
C GLU A 218 -15.68 29.11 16.47
N ARG A 219 -15.05 28.06 17.00
CA ARG A 219 -15.24 26.68 16.51
C ARG A 219 -16.63 26.14 16.79
N VAL A 220 -17.24 26.47 17.93
CA VAL A 220 -18.64 26.11 18.24
C VAL A 220 -19.56 26.75 17.21
N ILE A 221 -19.41 28.05 16.96
CA ILE A 221 -20.21 28.77 15.96
C ILE A 221 -20.00 28.19 14.54
N ILE A 222 -18.76 27.87 14.17
CA ILE A 222 -18.49 27.19 12.89
C ILE A 222 -19.22 25.85 12.82
N ALA A 223 -19.25 25.07 13.91
CA ALA A 223 -19.93 23.77 13.94
C ALA A 223 -21.44 23.90 13.74
N ASP A 224 -22.06 24.88 14.38
CA ASP A 224 -23.51 25.12 14.28
C ASP A 224 -23.89 25.61 12.88
N LEU A 225 -23.17 26.61 12.36
CA LEU A 225 -23.42 27.15 11.02
C LEU A 225 -23.18 26.11 9.91
N LEU A 226 -22.25 25.18 10.10
CA LEU A 226 -22.07 24.07 9.16
C LEU A 226 -23.22 23.06 9.20
N ARG A 227 -23.88 22.86 10.35
CA ARG A 227 -25.09 22.01 10.45
C ARG A 227 -26.31 22.66 9.81
N GLU A 228 -26.33 23.99 9.73
CA GLU A 228 -27.32 24.79 9.00
C GLU A 228 -26.98 24.96 7.51
N ASP A 229 -25.96 24.25 6.99
CA ASP A 229 -25.49 24.33 5.60
C ASP A 229 -25.10 25.74 5.13
N VAL A 230 -24.71 26.62 6.06
CA VAL A 230 -24.27 27.98 5.75
C VAL A 230 -22.95 27.94 4.97
N PRO A 231 -22.83 28.65 3.83
CA PRO A 231 -21.61 28.61 3.03
C PRO A 231 -20.41 29.23 3.76
N LEU A 232 -19.22 28.65 3.59
CA LEU A 232 -17.99 29.03 4.32
C LEU A 232 -17.62 30.53 4.23
N ARG A 233 -17.97 31.19 3.11
CA ARG A 233 -17.76 32.64 2.94
C ARG A 233 -18.65 33.47 3.86
N GLU A 234 -19.89 33.02 4.07
CA GLU A 234 -20.84 33.65 4.97
C GLU A 234 -20.43 33.43 6.43
N ILE A 235 -20.01 32.22 6.78
CA ILE A 235 -19.42 31.92 8.10
C ILE A 235 -18.25 32.86 8.39
N GLY A 236 -17.37 33.07 7.40
CA GLY A 236 -16.27 34.03 7.51
C GLY A 236 -16.75 35.46 7.81
N ARG A 237 -17.75 35.95 7.07
CA ARG A 237 -18.32 37.29 7.29
C ARG A 237 -18.90 37.44 8.70
N ARG A 238 -19.70 36.48 9.16
CA ARG A 238 -20.31 36.51 10.50
C ARG A 238 -19.29 36.52 11.64
N LEU A 239 -18.15 35.84 11.46
CA LEU A 239 -17.08 35.77 12.46
C LEU A 239 -16.02 36.87 12.31
N GLY A 240 -16.14 37.76 11.32
CA GLY A 240 -15.07 38.73 11.00
C GLY A 240 -13.76 38.05 10.56
N ARG A 241 -13.84 36.88 9.91
CA ARG A 241 -12.71 36.08 9.43
C ARG A 241 -12.69 35.96 7.92
N SER A 242 -11.50 35.83 7.36
CA SER A 242 -11.39 35.52 5.92
C SER A 242 -11.98 34.14 5.62
N ALA A 243 -12.71 34.02 4.50
CA ALA A 243 -13.27 32.75 4.04
C ALA A 243 -12.19 31.65 3.91
N SER A 244 -10.98 32.03 3.52
CA SER A 244 -9.82 31.13 3.43
C SER A 244 -9.35 30.62 4.79
N SER A 245 -9.53 31.36 5.87
CA SER A 245 -9.20 30.90 7.23
C SER A 245 -10.22 29.88 7.72
N ILE A 246 -11.52 30.13 7.49
CA ILE A 246 -12.60 29.18 7.78
C ILE A 246 -12.42 27.89 6.96
N GLN A 247 -12.22 28.00 5.65
CA GLN A 247 -11.99 26.83 4.79
C GLN A 247 -10.79 26.01 5.25
N ARG A 248 -9.68 26.66 5.64
CA ARG A 248 -8.49 25.96 6.15
C ARG A 248 -8.73 25.31 7.52
N GLU A 249 -9.56 25.89 8.37
CA GLU A 249 -9.96 25.28 9.65
C GLU A 249 -10.83 24.04 9.42
N VAL A 250 -11.88 24.17 8.61
CA VAL A 250 -12.80 23.08 8.28
C VAL A 250 -12.03 21.96 7.59
N ARG A 251 -11.27 22.24 6.52
CA ARG A 251 -10.50 21.22 5.80
C ARG A 251 -9.51 20.43 6.68
N ARG A 252 -8.96 21.05 7.73
CA ARG A 252 -7.99 20.40 8.63
C ARG A 252 -8.65 19.56 9.73
N ASN A 253 -9.89 19.88 10.10
CA ASN A 253 -10.51 19.29 11.29
C ASN A 253 -11.83 18.54 11.00
N HIS A 254 -12.44 18.77 9.83
CA HIS A 254 -13.62 18.05 9.32
C HIS A 254 -13.20 16.69 8.77
N SER A 255 -13.92 15.62 9.12
CA SER A 255 -13.68 14.27 8.60
C SER A 255 -14.42 14.06 7.28
N ALA A 256 -14.05 13.04 6.50
CA ALA A 256 -14.72 12.73 5.23
C ALA A 256 -16.13 12.11 5.42
N GLU A 257 -16.44 11.59 6.61
CA GLU A 257 -17.61 10.74 6.87
C GLU A 257 -18.45 11.23 8.08
N GLY A 258 -18.13 12.37 8.69
CA GLY A 258 -18.84 12.86 9.89
C GLY A 258 -18.86 14.38 10.04
N PRO A 259 -19.74 14.91 10.92
CA PRO A 259 -19.92 16.35 11.09
C PRO A 259 -18.68 16.99 11.74
N TYR A 260 -18.46 18.27 11.45
CA TYR A 260 -17.46 19.07 12.16
C TYR A 260 -17.79 19.14 13.66
N ARG A 261 -16.82 18.78 14.52
CA ARG A 261 -16.95 18.84 15.98
C ARG A 261 -15.96 19.84 16.57
N ALA A 262 -16.46 20.85 17.28
CA ALA A 262 -15.66 21.93 17.84
C ALA A 262 -14.61 21.43 18.85
N GLU A 263 -14.98 20.56 19.79
CA GLU A 263 -14.07 20.00 20.80
C GLU A 263 -12.91 19.23 20.17
N THR A 264 -13.22 18.34 19.22
CA THR A 264 -12.19 17.57 18.51
C THR A 264 -11.28 18.49 17.72
N ALA A 265 -11.82 19.53 17.06
CA ALA A 265 -11.04 20.51 16.34
C ALA A 265 -10.14 21.34 17.28
N GLN A 266 -10.62 21.70 18.46
CA GLN A 266 -9.85 22.40 19.49
C GLN A 266 -8.67 21.58 19.97
N LEU A 267 -8.92 20.33 20.35
CA LEU A 267 -7.89 19.43 20.85
C LEU A 267 -6.84 19.12 19.77
N LYS A 268 -7.26 18.90 18.53
CA LYS A 268 -6.35 18.78 17.36
C LYS A 268 -5.53 20.04 17.15
N ALA A 269 -6.14 21.22 17.24
CA ALA A 269 -5.44 22.50 17.06
C ALA A 269 -4.40 22.73 18.17
N CYS A 270 -4.75 22.44 19.42
CA CYS A 270 -3.84 22.48 20.56
C CYS A 270 -2.66 21.51 20.36
N ALA A 271 -2.95 20.24 20.07
CA ALA A 271 -1.94 19.21 19.88
C ALA A 271 -0.97 19.53 18.72
N ARG A 272 -1.48 20.06 17.59
CA ARG A 272 -0.64 20.53 16.48
C ARG A 272 0.27 21.70 16.87
N ARG A 273 -0.16 22.55 17.80
CA ARG A 273 0.62 23.70 18.28
C ARG A 273 1.77 23.27 19.18
N LEU A 274 1.60 22.17 19.93
CA LEU A 274 2.65 21.61 20.78
C LEU A 274 3.91 21.21 19.99
N ARG A 275 3.78 20.94 18.68
CA ARG A 275 4.89 20.54 17.79
C ARG A 275 5.84 19.54 18.47
N PRO A 276 5.34 18.41 19.00
CA PRO A 276 6.20 17.45 19.68
C PRO A 276 7.26 16.97 18.68
N LYS A 277 8.53 17.21 18.99
CA LYS A 277 9.64 16.69 18.19
C LYS A 277 9.79 15.21 18.52
N ILE A 278 9.93 14.37 17.50
CA ILE A 278 10.24 12.96 17.70
C ILE A 278 11.58 12.90 18.44
N PRO A 279 11.65 12.25 19.62
CA PRO A 279 12.92 12.08 20.32
C PRO A 279 13.95 11.43 19.41
N LYS A 280 15.20 11.90 19.45
CA LYS A 280 16.28 11.44 18.54
C LYS A 280 16.46 9.91 18.57
N LEU A 281 16.30 9.32 19.76
CA LEU A 281 16.33 7.87 19.98
C LEU A 281 15.23 7.12 19.23
N LEU A 282 14.00 7.65 19.19
CA LEU A 282 12.91 7.02 18.45
C LEU A 282 13.03 7.20 16.93
N ALA A 283 13.66 8.29 16.49
CA ALA A 283 13.89 8.57 15.08
C ALA A 283 15.05 7.75 14.48
N ASN A 284 16.11 7.47 15.25
CA ASN A 284 17.29 6.75 14.79
C ASN A 284 17.41 5.36 15.45
N LYS A 285 16.96 4.32 14.73
CA LYS A 285 17.01 2.92 15.21
C LYS A 285 18.44 2.46 15.52
N ARG A 286 19.42 2.86 14.72
CA ARG A 286 20.82 2.45 14.93
C ARG A 286 21.37 3.00 16.25
N LEU A 287 21.06 4.26 16.53
CA LEU A 287 21.40 4.90 17.80
C LEU A 287 20.65 4.24 18.97
N TRP A 288 19.35 3.94 18.81
CA TRP A 288 18.57 3.20 19.80
C TRP A 288 19.20 1.85 20.16
N ASP A 289 19.50 1.04 19.16
CA ASP A 289 20.05 -0.30 19.35
C ASP A 289 21.42 -0.25 20.03
N TYR A 290 22.27 0.72 19.66
CA TYR A 290 23.56 0.95 20.32
C TYR A 290 23.37 1.32 21.80
N VAL A 291 22.54 2.33 22.08
CA VAL A 291 22.30 2.78 23.47
C VAL A 291 21.74 1.63 24.32
N CYS A 292 20.76 0.87 23.81
CA CYS A 292 20.24 -0.30 24.53
C CYS A 292 21.29 -1.40 24.74
N ALA A 293 22.18 -1.65 23.77
CA ALA A 293 23.24 -2.64 23.93
C ALA A 293 24.23 -2.22 25.02
N GLN A 294 24.66 -0.97 25.03
CA GLN A 294 25.61 -0.46 26.01
C GLN A 294 25.00 -0.37 27.42
N LEU A 295 23.74 0.04 27.54
CA LEU A 295 23.03 0.02 28.84
C LEU A 295 22.93 -1.40 29.41
N ARG A 296 22.68 -2.42 28.57
CA ARG A 296 22.69 -3.83 29.02
C ARG A 296 24.07 -4.31 29.44
N ALA A 297 25.11 -3.73 28.86
CA ALA A 297 26.50 -3.97 29.25
C ALA A 297 26.92 -3.17 30.49
N GLN A 298 25.97 -2.53 31.20
CA GLN A 298 26.19 -1.73 32.41
C GLN A 298 27.01 -0.45 32.20
N TRP A 299 26.99 0.12 30.99
CA TRP A 299 27.60 1.43 30.74
C TRP A 299 26.69 2.55 31.24
N SER A 300 27.27 3.60 31.80
CA SER A 300 26.53 4.79 32.20
C SER A 300 26.08 5.61 30.98
N PRO A 301 24.96 6.36 31.05
CA PRO A 301 24.56 7.29 29.99
C PRO A 301 25.66 8.28 29.56
N GLU A 302 26.51 8.71 30.48
CA GLU A 302 27.65 9.59 30.24
C GLU A 302 28.76 8.88 29.44
N GLU A 303 29.10 7.66 29.81
CA GLU A 303 30.07 6.83 29.08
C GLU A 303 29.59 6.57 27.65
N ILE A 304 28.30 6.26 27.47
CA ILE A 304 27.69 6.04 26.16
C ILE A 304 27.76 7.31 25.30
N SER A 305 27.37 8.45 25.86
CA SER A 305 27.43 9.75 25.18
C SER A 305 28.85 10.10 24.72
N ASN A 306 29.85 9.83 25.57
CA ASN A 306 31.26 10.12 25.29
C ASN A 306 31.91 9.12 24.33
N ARG A 307 31.43 7.86 24.30
CA ARG A 307 31.96 6.83 23.42
C ARG A 307 31.48 6.96 21.98
N LEU A 308 30.25 7.42 21.77
CA LEU A 308 29.64 7.56 20.44
C LEU A 308 30.49 8.37 19.42
N PRO A 309 31.15 9.49 19.79
CA PRO A 309 32.10 10.18 18.91
C PRO A 309 33.33 9.36 18.52
N ILE A 310 33.77 8.41 19.35
CA ILE A 310 34.95 7.58 19.09
C ILE A 310 34.59 6.43 18.15
N ASP A 311 33.48 5.73 18.44
CA ASP A 311 33.04 4.58 17.64
C ASP A 311 32.44 5.02 16.29
N TYR A 312 31.87 6.24 16.21
CA TYR A 312 31.26 6.79 15.01
C TYR A 312 31.75 8.22 14.71
N PRO A 313 33.02 8.41 14.34
CA PRO A 313 33.65 9.73 14.25
C PRO A 313 33.02 10.64 13.18
N THR A 314 32.59 10.09 12.05
CA THR A 314 32.04 10.84 10.91
C THR A 314 30.52 11.00 10.93
N ASP A 315 29.81 10.23 11.77
CA ASP A 315 28.35 10.18 11.78
C ASP A 315 27.76 11.06 12.90
N LYS A 316 27.28 12.26 12.53
CA LYS A 316 26.67 13.22 13.47
C LYS A 316 25.30 12.76 13.99
N ASP A 317 24.62 11.86 13.29
CA ASP A 317 23.32 11.33 13.71
C ASP A 317 23.47 10.33 14.87
N MET A 318 24.69 9.83 15.09
CA MET A 318 25.06 9.00 16.24
C MET A 318 25.44 9.81 17.50
N ARG A 319 25.19 11.13 17.55
CA ARG A 319 25.44 11.95 18.75
C ARG A 319 24.19 12.07 19.62
N ILE A 320 24.31 11.95 20.93
CA ILE A 320 23.21 12.19 21.88
C ILE A 320 23.77 12.66 23.21
N SER A 321 23.05 13.50 23.96
CA SER A 321 23.45 13.86 25.33
C SER A 321 23.05 12.78 26.32
N HIS A 322 23.82 12.63 27.39
CA HIS A 322 23.50 11.72 28.49
C HIS A 322 22.18 12.10 29.18
N GLU A 323 21.83 13.39 29.29
CA GLU A 323 20.50 13.84 29.76
C GLU A 323 19.36 13.26 28.91
N THR A 324 19.51 13.23 27.58
CA THR A 324 18.48 12.67 26.69
C THR A 324 18.32 11.15 26.90
N ILE A 325 19.42 10.45 27.22
CA ILE A 325 19.39 9.03 27.57
C ILE A 325 18.69 8.85 28.93
N TYR A 326 18.98 9.70 29.92
CA TYR A 326 18.30 9.71 31.22
C TYR A 326 16.79 9.94 31.09
N ASP A 327 16.39 10.96 30.33
CA ASP A 327 14.99 11.30 30.09
C ASP A 327 14.22 10.12 29.46
N ALA A 328 14.85 9.46 28.47
CA ALA A 328 14.23 8.39 27.72
C ALA A 328 14.08 7.08 28.50
N PHE A 329 15.05 6.74 29.36
CA PHE A 329 15.08 5.43 30.02
C PHE A 329 14.73 5.46 31.52
N TYR A 330 14.94 6.59 32.21
CA TYR A 330 14.79 6.69 33.67
C TYR A 330 13.62 7.58 34.10
N LEU A 331 13.33 8.68 33.39
CA LEU A 331 12.14 9.49 33.68
C LEU A 331 10.85 8.86 33.14
N GLN A 332 10.91 8.22 31.98
CA GLN A 332 9.77 7.50 31.40
C GLN A 332 9.38 6.22 32.16
N ALA A 333 10.24 5.73 33.08
CA ALA A 333 9.99 4.57 33.92
C ALA A 333 9.24 4.90 35.23
N LYS A 334 9.00 6.19 35.54
CA LYS A 334 8.07 6.63 36.59
C LYS A 334 6.73 6.98 35.96
N GLY A 335 5.97 5.96 35.60
CA GLY A 335 4.60 6.06 35.09
C GLY A 335 3.82 4.80 35.38
#